data_AF-A0A830GW90-F1
#
_entry.id   AF-A0A830GW90-F1
#
_cell.length_a   1.000
_cell.length_b   1.000
_cell.length_c   1.000
_cell.angle_alpha   90.00
_cell.angle_beta   90.00
_cell.angle_gamma   90.00
#
_symmetry.space_group_name_H-M   'P 1'
#
loop_
_entity.id
_entity.type
_entity.pdbx_description
1 polymer ?
#
loop_
_entity_poly.entity_id
_entity_poly.type
_entity_poly.pdbx_seq_one_letter_code
_entity_poly.pdbx_strand_id
1 'polypeptide(L)'
;MSHIENAKEAAELISIALQVKPSDCIDKNHQSITMSAINDVGRIFPELSGKLQALASKFAEIQAASRRLTEAPSVEAYADAVLTIFTQYNVDPGIYAVFAALQGMHAAQACGADAAKFFLARTMLAGSLPFNLYLMLADYINIDHKMIVEMFKNLLGKGH
;
A
#
# COMPACT_ATOMS: atom_id res chain seq x y z
N MET A 1 -3.88 23.20 6.21
CA MET A 1 -3.29 22.90 4.90
C MET A 1 -4.41 22.99 3.88
N SER A 2 -4.18 23.67 2.76
CA SER A 2 -5.20 23.74 1.71
C SER A 2 -5.31 22.38 1.01
N HIS A 3 -6.48 22.00 0.48
CA HIS A 3 -6.66 20.72 -0.25
C HIS A 3 -5.66 20.54 -1.39
N ILE A 4 -5.15 21.65 -1.93
CA ILE A 4 -4.13 21.72 -2.97
C ILE A 4 -2.76 21.23 -2.46
N GLU A 5 -2.43 21.44 -1.19
CA GLU A 5 -1.17 20.97 -0.59
C GLU A 5 -1.18 19.44 -0.41
N ASN A 6 -2.26 18.87 0.13
CA ASN A 6 -2.41 17.42 0.30
C ASN A 6 -2.37 16.68 -1.06
N ALA A 7 -3.02 17.25 -2.09
CA ALA A 7 -3.01 16.70 -3.43
C ALA A 7 -1.60 16.74 -4.07
N LYS A 8 -0.84 17.82 -3.84
CA LYS A 8 0.55 17.94 -4.31
C LYS A 8 1.46 16.93 -3.63
N GLU A 9 1.37 16.78 -2.31
CA GLU A 9 2.16 15.78 -1.57
C GLU A 9 1.87 14.35 -2.04
N ALA A 10 0.60 14.01 -2.25
CA ALA A 10 0.22 12.71 -2.81
C ALA A 10 0.81 12.50 -4.23
N ALA A 11 0.76 13.54 -5.07
CA ALA A 11 1.31 13.49 -6.43
C ALA A 11 2.84 13.32 -6.44
N GLU A 12 3.56 13.97 -5.52
CA GLU A 12 5.01 13.82 -5.37
C GLU A 12 5.39 12.39 -4.97
N LEU A 13 4.69 11.80 -3.99
CA LEU A 13 4.90 10.42 -3.57
C LEU A 13 4.66 9.42 -4.71
N ILE A 14 3.57 9.62 -5.48
CA ILE A 14 3.26 8.79 -6.65
C ILE A 14 4.36 8.93 -7.71
N SER A 15 4.82 10.16 -7.95
CA SER A 15 5.89 10.42 -8.92
C SER A 15 7.19 9.71 -8.55
N ILE A 16 7.56 9.72 -7.27
CA ILE A 16 8.70 8.94 -6.75
C ILE A 16 8.50 7.45 -7.02
N ALA A 17 7.33 6.90 -6.70
CA ALA A 17 7.08 5.48 -6.90
C ALA A 17 7.09 5.05 -8.37
N LEU A 18 6.58 5.90 -9.27
CA LEU A 18 6.63 5.69 -10.71
C LEU A 18 8.06 5.62 -11.25
N GLN A 19 9.00 6.36 -10.63
CA GLN A 19 10.41 6.34 -10.97
C GLN A 19 11.14 5.10 -10.43
N VAL A 20 10.60 4.39 -9.44
CA VAL A 20 11.21 3.20 -8.86
C VAL A 20 10.71 1.93 -9.55
N LYS A 21 11.48 1.49 -10.54
CA LYS A 21 11.27 0.25 -11.30
C LYS A 21 11.86 -0.98 -10.58
N PRO A 22 11.33 -2.19 -10.81
CA PRO A 22 11.99 -3.39 -10.32
C PRO A 22 13.30 -3.61 -11.09
N SER A 23 14.29 -4.24 -10.44
CA SER A 23 15.49 -4.72 -11.14
C SER A 23 15.27 -6.13 -11.67
N ASP A 24 16.10 -6.58 -12.61
CA ASP A 24 16.07 -7.95 -13.14
C ASP A 24 16.16 -9.01 -12.03
N CYS A 25 16.90 -8.71 -10.95
CA CYS A 25 16.99 -9.59 -9.79
C CYS A 25 15.65 -9.67 -9.04
N ILE A 26 14.95 -8.55 -8.87
CA ILE A 26 13.60 -8.53 -8.27
C ILE A 26 12.66 -9.36 -9.15
N ASP A 27 12.67 -9.16 -10.46
CA ASP A 27 11.76 -9.89 -11.36
C ASP A 27 11.99 -11.41 -11.32
N LYS A 28 13.26 -11.83 -11.27
CA LYS A 28 13.64 -13.25 -11.13
C LYS A 28 13.24 -13.85 -9.78
N ASN A 29 13.34 -13.07 -8.69
CA ASN A 29 13.13 -13.56 -7.33
C ASN A 29 11.78 -13.17 -6.72
N HIS A 30 10.90 -12.48 -7.48
CA HIS A 30 9.69 -11.85 -6.97
C HIS A 30 8.80 -12.81 -6.17
N GLN A 31 8.56 -14.01 -6.71
CA GLN A 31 7.75 -15.03 -6.05
C GLN A 31 8.37 -15.48 -4.71
N SER A 32 9.68 -15.74 -4.68
CA SER A 32 10.36 -16.13 -3.45
C SER A 32 10.33 -15.02 -2.40
N ILE A 33 10.57 -13.77 -2.81
CA ILE A 33 10.51 -12.59 -1.93
C ILE A 33 9.11 -12.47 -1.31
N THR A 34 8.06 -12.61 -2.12
CA THR A 34 6.68 -12.58 -1.64
C THR A 34 6.40 -13.71 -0.66
N MET A 35 6.76 -14.96 -0.99
CA MET A 35 6.46 -16.10 -0.13
C MET A 35 7.19 -16.00 1.21
N SER A 36 8.45 -15.56 1.21
CA SER A 36 9.17 -15.29 2.45
C SER A 36 8.48 -14.22 3.29
N ALA A 37 8.03 -13.12 2.68
CA ALA A 37 7.31 -12.06 3.39
C ALA A 37 5.99 -12.57 3.99
N ILE A 38 5.22 -13.38 3.26
CA ILE A 38 3.98 -13.98 3.78
C ILE A 38 4.26 -14.86 5.00
N ASN A 39 5.27 -15.73 4.89
CA ASN A 39 5.65 -16.63 5.98
C ASN A 39 6.10 -15.85 7.21
N ASP A 40 6.88 -14.78 7.02
CA ASP A 40 7.34 -13.95 8.13
C ASP A 40 6.21 -13.16 8.78
N VAL A 41 5.25 -12.63 8.02
CA VAL A 41 4.07 -12.03 8.65
C VAL A 41 3.29 -13.07 9.45
N GLY A 42 3.04 -14.26 8.89
CA GLY A 42 2.31 -15.32 9.61
C GLY A 42 3.03 -15.79 10.88
N ARG A 43 4.36 -15.75 10.88
CA ARG A 43 5.19 -16.08 12.04
C ARG A 43 5.22 -14.97 13.09
N ILE A 44 5.32 -13.71 12.68
CA ILE A 44 5.44 -12.54 13.57
C ILE A 44 4.08 -12.11 14.12
N PHE A 45 3.05 -12.13 13.28
CA PHE A 45 1.67 -11.74 13.59
C PHE A 45 0.73 -12.90 13.25
N PRO A 46 0.74 -14.00 14.03
CA PRO A 46 -0.13 -15.13 13.79
C PRO A 46 -1.62 -14.73 13.74
N GLU A 47 -2.02 -13.69 14.48
CA GLU A 47 -3.37 -13.12 14.49
C GLU A 47 -3.78 -12.52 13.13
N LEU A 48 -2.80 -12.06 12.34
CA LEU A 48 -3.03 -11.53 11.00
C LEU A 48 -3.02 -12.61 9.92
N SER A 49 -2.63 -13.85 10.24
CA SER A 49 -2.48 -14.94 9.26
C SER A 49 -3.75 -15.19 8.45
N GLY A 50 -4.94 -15.13 9.07
CA GLY A 50 -6.20 -15.31 8.34
C GLY A 50 -6.46 -14.19 7.33
N LYS A 51 -6.15 -12.94 7.70
CA LYS A 51 -6.29 -11.78 6.79
C LYS A 51 -5.25 -11.83 5.67
N LEU A 52 -4.02 -12.26 5.96
CA LEU A 52 -3.00 -12.44 4.93
C LEU A 52 -3.25 -13.63 4.02
N GLN A 53 -3.79 -14.75 4.52
CA GLN A 53 -4.15 -15.87 3.66
C GLN A 53 -5.27 -15.50 2.69
N ALA A 54 -6.23 -14.68 3.12
CA ALA A 54 -7.26 -14.13 2.23
C ALA A 54 -6.67 -13.20 1.15
N LEU A 55 -5.58 -12.49 1.46
CA LEU A 55 -4.80 -11.73 0.49
C LEU A 55 -3.91 -12.64 -0.38
N ALA A 56 -3.45 -13.77 0.17
CA ALA A 56 -2.51 -14.68 -0.48
C ALA A 56 -3.07 -15.29 -1.75
N SER A 57 -4.34 -15.68 -1.73
CA SER A 57 -5.04 -16.17 -2.93
C SER A 57 -5.14 -15.12 -4.04
N LYS A 58 -5.01 -13.83 -3.70
CA LYS A 58 -5.10 -12.69 -4.62
C LYS A 58 -3.74 -12.11 -4.99
N PHE A 59 -2.64 -12.56 -4.39
CA PHE A 59 -1.34 -11.93 -4.60
C PHE A 59 -0.84 -12.02 -6.03
N ALA A 60 -1.11 -13.11 -6.75
CA ALA A 60 -0.72 -13.20 -8.17
C ALA A 60 -1.39 -12.08 -8.99
N GLU A 61 -2.67 -11.82 -8.75
CA GLU A 61 -3.43 -10.76 -9.40
C GLU A 61 -2.97 -9.38 -8.95
N ILE A 62 -2.79 -9.17 -7.64
CA ILE A 62 -2.29 -7.92 -7.06
C ILE A 62 -0.89 -7.62 -7.60
N GLN A 63 -0.03 -8.62 -7.77
CA GLN A 63 1.31 -8.47 -8.35
C GLN A 63 1.25 -8.11 -9.83
N ALA A 64 0.42 -8.80 -10.61
CA ALA A 64 0.23 -8.49 -12.02
C ALA A 64 -0.28 -7.05 -12.19
N ALA A 65 -1.25 -6.65 -11.36
CA ALA A 65 -1.76 -5.28 -11.32
C ALA A 65 -0.66 -4.29 -10.87
N SER A 66 0.13 -4.64 -9.86
CA SER A 66 1.25 -3.82 -9.35
C SER A 66 2.39 -3.63 -10.36
N ARG A 67 2.61 -4.60 -11.26
CA ARG A 67 3.55 -4.45 -12.38
C ARG A 67 3.02 -3.43 -13.38
N ARG A 68 1.74 -3.52 -13.74
CA ARG A 68 1.08 -2.54 -14.63
C ARG A 68 1.06 -1.12 -14.05
N LEU A 69 1.06 -0.97 -12.72
CA LEU A 69 1.22 0.35 -12.09
C LEU A 69 2.51 1.06 -12.51
N THR A 70 3.58 0.32 -12.80
CA THR A 70 4.83 0.93 -13.28
C THR A 70 4.73 1.48 -14.70
N GLU A 71 3.68 1.15 -15.43
CA GLU A 71 3.40 1.59 -16.78
C GLU A 71 2.30 2.68 -16.81
N ALA A 72 1.80 3.12 -15.64
CA ALA A 72 0.75 4.11 -15.57
C ALA A 72 1.20 5.44 -16.22
N PRO A 73 0.40 6.02 -17.14
CA PRO A 73 0.79 7.17 -17.94
C PRO A 73 0.76 8.50 -17.17
N SER A 74 0.12 8.52 -16.00
CA SER A 74 0.00 9.71 -15.15
C SER A 74 -0.13 9.35 -13.67
N VAL A 75 -0.02 10.37 -12.82
CA VAL A 75 -0.22 10.28 -11.37
C VAL A 75 -1.65 9.85 -11.04
N GLU A 76 -2.63 10.38 -11.75
CA GLU A 76 -4.06 10.08 -11.55
C GLU A 76 -4.36 8.63 -11.90
N ALA A 77 -3.84 8.14 -13.05
CA ALA A 77 -4.01 6.76 -13.46
C ALA A 77 -3.35 5.78 -12.49
N TYR A 78 -2.20 6.16 -11.91
CA TYR A 78 -1.55 5.37 -10.88
C TYR A 78 -2.38 5.31 -9.59
N ALA A 79 -2.89 6.46 -9.13
CA ALA A 79 -3.73 6.54 -7.94
C ALA A 79 -5.01 5.72 -8.09
N ASP A 80 -5.70 5.86 -9.22
CA ASP A 80 -6.92 5.11 -9.56
C ASP A 80 -6.67 3.60 -9.53
N ALA A 81 -5.58 3.14 -10.13
CA ALA A 81 -5.26 1.72 -10.17
C ALA A 81 -4.92 1.15 -8.78
N VAL A 82 -4.20 1.89 -7.92
CA VAL A 82 -3.94 1.46 -6.53
C VAL A 82 -5.23 1.37 -5.71
N LEU A 83 -6.07 2.41 -5.77
CA LEU A 83 -7.33 2.45 -5.03
C LEU A 83 -8.32 1.38 -5.54
N THR A 84 -8.32 1.11 -6.85
CA THR A 84 -9.10 0.03 -7.46
C THR A 84 -8.64 -1.33 -6.94
N ILE A 85 -7.34 -1.60 -6.87
CA ILE A 85 -6.81 -2.85 -6.29
C ILE A 85 -7.29 -2.99 -4.84
N PHE A 86 -7.15 -1.96 -4.02
CA PHE A 86 -7.53 -2.05 -2.61
C PHE A 86 -9.03 -2.27 -2.41
N THR A 87 -9.86 -1.60 -3.20
CA THR A 87 -11.32 -1.74 -3.12
C THR A 87 -11.81 -3.07 -3.69
N GLN A 88 -11.38 -3.45 -4.89
CA GLN A 88 -11.78 -4.70 -5.55
C GLN A 88 -11.40 -5.94 -4.73
N TYR A 89 -10.22 -5.92 -4.12
CA TYR A 89 -9.71 -7.07 -3.38
C TYR A 89 -9.96 -6.98 -1.87
N ASN A 90 -10.60 -5.91 -1.39
CA ASN A 90 -10.83 -5.60 0.02
C ASN A 90 -9.53 -5.69 0.85
N VAL A 91 -8.47 -5.06 0.33
CA VAL A 91 -7.15 -5.05 0.92
C VAL A 91 -7.11 -4.00 2.01
N ASP A 92 -6.82 -4.41 3.24
CA ASP A 92 -6.47 -3.46 4.29
C ASP A 92 -5.12 -2.81 3.95
N PRO A 93 -5.06 -1.48 3.76
CA PRO A 93 -3.82 -0.83 3.35
C PRO A 93 -2.69 -0.94 4.38
N GLY A 94 -3.03 -1.02 5.67
CA GLY A 94 -2.06 -1.22 6.75
C GLY A 94 -1.45 -2.62 6.72
N ILE A 95 -2.26 -3.65 6.50
CA ILE A 95 -1.77 -5.03 6.34
C ILE A 95 -0.88 -5.13 5.10
N TYR A 96 -1.28 -4.52 3.99
CA TYR A 96 -0.47 -4.49 2.77
C TYR A 96 0.86 -3.75 2.97
N ALA A 97 0.86 -2.64 3.71
CA ALA A 97 2.07 -1.89 4.02
C ALA A 97 3.10 -2.73 4.81
N VAL A 98 2.65 -3.45 5.85
CA VAL A 98 3.50 -4.38 6.61
C VAL A 98 4.08 -5.48 5.73
N PHE A 99 3.22 -6.10 4.91
CA PHE A 99 3.64 -7.11 3.95
C PHE A 99 4.69 -6.58 2.95
N ALA A 100 4.44 -5.43 2.33
CA ALA A 100 5.35 -4.81 1.38
C ALA A 100 6.69 -4.39 2.04
N ALA A 101 6.67 -3.97 3.31
CA ALA A 101 7.91 -3.67 4.04
C ALA A 101 8.80 -4.91 4.20
N LEU A 102 8.19 -6.05 4.54
CA LEU A 102 8.90 -7.34 4.63
C LEU A 102 9.38 -7.83 3.26
N GLN A 103 8.63 -7.58 2.19
CA GLN A 103 9.14 -7.80 0.83
C GLN A 103 10.40 -6.95 0.57
N GLY A 104 10.44 -5.71 1.06
CA GLY A 104 11.64 -4.86 1.00
C GLY A 104 12.83 -5.47 1.72
N MET A 105 12.63 -6.04 2.91
CA MET A 105 13.68 -6.73 3.66
C MET A 105 14.21 -7.96 2.91
N HIS A 106 13.34 -8.81 2.38
CA HIS A 106 13.77 -9.98 1.63
C HIS A 106 14.39 -9.63 0.27
N ALA A 107 13.93 -8.55 -0.38
CA ALA A 107 14.56 -8.02 -1.58
C ALA A 107 15.99 -7.53 -1.28
N ALA A 108 16.20 -6.85 -0.15
CA ALA A 108 17.54 -6.45 0.29
C ALA A 108 18.48 -7.64 0.47
N GLN A 109 17.97 -8.72 1.09
CA GLN A 109 18.73 -9.95 1.32
C GLN A 109 19.08 -10.67 0.02
N ALA A 110 18.13 -10.75 -0.91
CA ALA A 110 18.30 -11.51 -2.15
C ALA A 110 19.05 -10.73 -3.26
N CYS A 111 18.85 -9.41 -3.32
CA CYS A 111 19.24 -8.58 -4.47
C CYS A 111 20.09 -7.35 -4.09
N GLY A 112 20.47 -7.20 -2.81
CA GLY A 112 21.21 -6.05 -2.30
C GLY A 112 20.31 -4.91 -1.82
N ALA A 113 20.84 -4.04 -0.97
CA ALA A 113 20.07 -3.04 -0.22
C ALA A 113 19.18 -2.14 -1.10
N ASP A 114 19.66 -1.74 -2.28
CA ASP A 114 18.91 -0.88 -3.19
C ASP A 114 17.63 -1.52 -3.74
N ALA A 115 17.56 -2.85 -3.78
CA ALA A 115 16.36 -3.57 -4.22
C ALA A 115 15.17 -3.37 -3.28
N ALA A 116 15.40 -3.05 -2.00
CA ALA A 116 14.34 -2.74 -1.04
C ALA A 116 13.51 -1.52 -1.47
N LYS A 117 14.14 -0.56 -2.17
CA LYS A 117 13.51 0.70 -2.58
C LYS A 117 12.21 0.47 -3.36
N PHE A 118 12.18 -0.56 -4.20
CA PHE A 118 11.00 -0.95 -4.97
C PHE A 118 9.79 -1.23 -4.08
N PHE A 119 9.95 -2.07 -3.07
CA PHE A 119 8.86 -2.44 -2.18
C PHE A 119 8.54 -1.34 -1.16
N LEU A 120 9.55 -0.65 -0.63
CA LEU A 120 9.36 0.45 0.33
C LEU A 120 8.60 1.65 -0.28
N ALA A 121 8.86 1.99 -1.54
CA ALA A 121 8.08 3.02 -2.23
C ALA A 121 6.58 2.66 -2.30
N ARG A 122 6.27 1.37 -2.46
CA ARG A 122 4.89 0.86 -2.49
C ARG A 122 4.28 0.80 -1.09
N THR A 123 5.07 0.44 -0.06
CA THR A 123 4.65 0.54 1.35
C THR A 123 4.23 1.95 1.71
N MET A 124 5.06 2.94 1.35
CA MET A 124 4.78 4.35 1.61
C MET A 124 3.46 4.78 0.97
N LEU A 125 3.24 4.43 -0.30
CA LEU A 125 1.98 4.75 -0.98
C LEU A 125 0.76 4.03 -0.40
N ALA A 126 0.91 2.76 -0.02
CA ALA A 126 -0.18 2.01 0.59
C ALA A 126 -0.68 2.67 1.88
N GLY A 127 0.22 3.28 2.66
CA GLY A 127 -0.15 4.06 3.85
C GLY A 127 -0.64 5.48 3.52
N SER A 128 0.10 6.21 2.68
CA SER A 128 -0.14 7.63 2.46
C SER A 128 -1.37 7.92 1.58
N LEU A 129 -1.67 7.09 0.57
CA LEU A 129 -2.77 7.37 -0.34
C LEU A 129 -4.16 7.31 0.33
N PRO A 130 -4.50 6.27 1.12
CA PRO A 130 -5.78 6.24 1.82
C PRO A 130 -5.93 7.39 2.83
N PHE A 131 -4.84 7.76 3.53
CA PHE A 131 -4.85 8.88 4.46
C PHE A 131 -5.11 10.22 3.76
N ASN A 132 -4.38 10.49 2.67
CA ASN A 132 -4.57 11.71 1.88
C ASN A 132 -5.95 11.76 1.24
N LEU A 133 -6.46 10.64 0.72
CA LEU A 133 -7.82 10.53 0.19
C LEU A 133 -8.86 10.81 1.28
N TYR A 134 -8.69 10.26 2.47
CA TYR A 134 -9.57 10.50 3.62
C TYR A 134 -9.64 12.00 3.97
N LEU A 135 -8.48 12.66 4.09
CA LEU A 135 -8.43 14.09 4.39
C LEU A 135 -9.11 14.91 3.28
N MET A 136 -8.76 14.64 2.01
CA MET A 136 -9.36 15.34 0.87
C MET A 136 -10.88 15.13 0.78
N LEU A 137 -11.38 13.93 1.08
CA LEU A 137 -12.82 13.66 1.10
C LEU A 137 -13.54 14.42 2.21
N ALA A 138 -13.00 14.39 3.44
CA ALA A 138 -13.56 15.08 4.59
C ALA A 138 -13.67 16.59 4.34
N ASP A 139 -12.59 17.14 3.80
CA ASP A 139 -12.47 18.50 3.32
C ASP A 139 -13.48 18.83 2.21
N TYR A 140 -13.58 17.98 1.17
CA TYR A 140 -14.48 18.17 0.02
C TYR A 140 -15.96 18.21 0.43
N ILE A 141 -16.35 17.38 1.39
CA ILE A 141 -17.72 17.37 1.94
C ILE A 141 -17.90 18.36 3.11
N ASN A 142 -16.88 19.20 3.37
CA ASN A 142 -16.87 20.26 4.38
C ASN A 142 -17.22 19.77 5.80
N ILE A 143 -16.69 18.60 6.19
CA ILE A 143 -16.84 18.04 7.54
C ILE A 143 -15.59 18.36 8.36
N ASP A 144 -15.79 18.86 9.59
CA ASP A 144 -14.70 19.02 10.55
C ASP A 144 -14.03 17.67 10.84
N HIS A 145 -12.71 17.59 10.63
CA HIS A 145 -11.91 16.40 10.92
C HIS A 145 -12.11 15.89 12.35
N LYS A 146 -12.34 16.78 13.33
CA LYS A 146 -12.64 16.39 14.72
C LYS A 146 -13.94 15.61 14.83
N MET A 147 -14.96 15.99 14.06
CA MET A 147 -16.24 15.28 14.05
C MET A 147 -16.07 13.84 13.53
N ILE A 148 -15.25 13.65 12.50
CA ILE A 148 -14.98 12.30 11.96
C ILE A 148 -14.20 11.46 12.98
N VAL A 149 -13.22 12.05 13.66
CA VAL A 149 -12.47 11.38 14.72
C VAL A 149 -13.40 10.97 15.88
N GLU A 150 -14.28 11.87 16.34
CA GLU A 150 -15.24 11.54 17.39
C GLU A 150 -16.25 10.48 16.94
N MET A 151 -16.73 10.54 15.69
CA MET A 151 -17.59 9.50 15.13
C MET A 151 -16.88 8.14 15.12
N PHE A 152 -15.62 8.09 14.65
CA PHE A 152 -14.83 6.86 14.63
C PHE A 152 -14.61 6.31 16.04
N LYS A 153 -14.23 7.16 17.01
CA LYS A 153 -14.11 6.79 18.43
C LYS A 153 -15.40 6.20 18.98
N ASN A 154 -16.53 6.84 18.70
CA ASN A 154 -17.85 6.38 19.16
C ASN A 154 -18.23 5.03 18.55
N LEU A 155 -17.86 4.77 17.29
CA LEU A 155 -18.10 3.48 16.65
C LEU A 155 -17.23 2.37 17.25
N LEU A 156 -15.94 2.65 17.48
CA LEU A 156 -15.05 1.71 18.17
C LEU A 156 -15.53 1.39 19.58
N GLY A 157 -16.01 2.39 20.33
CA GLY A 157 -16.56 2.21 21.68
C GLY A 157 -17.88 1.45 21.74
N LYS A 158 -18.54 1.18 20.60
CA LYS A 158 -19.77 0.38 20.50
C LYS A 158 -19.54 -1.07 20.09
N GLY A 159 -18.31 -1.42 19.67
CA GLY A 159 -17.99 -2.70 19.03
C GLY A 159 -17.19 -3.68 19.89
N HIS A 160 -17.03 -3.40 21.20
CA HIS A 160 -16.27 -4.21 22.15
C HIS A 160 -17.10 -4.50 23.40
#